data_AF-A0A6I4M1T6-F1
#
_entry.id   AF-A0A6I4M1T6-F1
#
_cell.length_a   1.000
_cell.length_b   1.000
_cell.length_c   1.000
_cell.angle_alpha   90.00
_cell.angle_beta   90.00
_cell.angle_gamma   90.00
#
_symmetry.space_group_name_H-M   'P 1'
#
loop_
_entity.id
_entity.type
_entity.pdbx_description
1 polymer ?
#
loop_
_entity_poly.entity_id
_entity_poly.type
_entity_poly.pdbx_seq_one_letter_code
_entity_poly.pdbx_strand_id
1 'polypeptide(L)'
;MMVTQAYRFALDPAPAQEWALRSHATGRCASSSGPARGGVWGFPGSRSADGPGTRFCTGAMRRGGRTVTLPRLGVIATHESTRKLARRIENGTARILSATVSRTAHRRHVSFTVQVDRAVPERHARPGSVVGVDLGVKTLLTAVDEHGGVIEIDGPKALRAGLRKLARLGKAHSRKQRGSSNRAKAAARLARHHARVAALRADALHKATTHLAARYETVVVEDLNVTGMVANRRLARAVADQGFGAVRRMSEYKTGWNGGRLVVAR
;
A
#
# COMPACT_ATOMS: atom_id res chain seq x y z
N MET A 1 -6.56 1.40 22.34
CA MET A 1 -6.15 0.08 21.81
C MET A 1 -4.87 0.25 21.01
N MET A 2 -3.84 -0.53 21.30
CA MET A 2 -2.57 -0.50 20.56
C MET A 2 -2.71 -1.21 19.21
N VAL A 3 -2.45 -0.50 18.12
CA VAL A 3 -2.46 -1.06 16.76
C VAL A 3 -1.16 -0.76 16.04
N THR A 4 -0.70 -1.68 15.19
CA THR A 4 0.43 -1.44 14.29
C THR A 4 -0.08 -0.85 12.98
N GLN A 5 0.37 0.35 12.64
CA GLN A 5 -0.01 1.06 11.43
C GLN A 5 1.22 1.49 10.63
N ALA A 6 1.13 1.36 9.30
CA ALA A 6 2.13 1.89 8.39
C ALA A 6 1.80 3.33 7.97
N TYR A 7 2.75 4.24 8.11
CA TYR A 7 2.69 5.61 7.57
C TYR A 7 3.68 5.72 6.42
N ARG A 8 3.17 5.92 5.20
CA ARG A 8 3.98 5.99 3.99
C ARG A 8 4.06 7.43 3.50
N PHE A 9 5.27 7.88 3.18
CA PHE A 9 5.54 9.22 2.66
C PHE A 9 6.42 9.15 1.41
N ALA A 10 6.07 9.88 0.36
CA ALA A 10 6.91 10.06 -0.81
C ALA A 10 8.07 11.00 -0.48
N LEU A 11 9.30 10.52 -0.72
CA LEU A 11 10.54 11.26 -0.49
C LEU A 11 10.88 12.13 -1.70
N ASP A 12 11.48 13.28 -1.42
CA ASP A 12 12.06 14.22 -2.37
C ASP A 12 13.56 14.41 -2.04
N PRO A 13 14.41 13.42 -2.36
CA PRO A 13 15.82 13.45 -1.99
C PRO A 13 16.64 14.38 -2.89
N ALA A 14 17.60 15.09 -2.31
CA ALA A 14 18.61 15.83 -3.07
C ALA A 14 19.51 14.87 -3.89
N PRO A 15 20.18 15.34 -4.96
CA PRO A 15 21.04 14.49 -5.81
C PRO A 15 22.10 13.67 -5.05
N ALA A 16 22.72 14.26 -4.00
CA ALA A 16 23.68 13.55 -3.16
C ALA A 16 23.02 12.41 -2.34
N GLN A 17 21.78 12.63 -1.87
CA GLN A 17 21.01 11.63 -1.12
C GLN A 17 20.50 10.50 -2.04
N GLU A 18 20.20 10.82 -3.29
CA GLU A 18 19.87 9.85 -4.34
C GLU A 18 20.97 8.79 -4.50
N TRP A 19 22.24 9.20 -4.44
CA TRP A 19 23.38 8.29 -4.49
C TRP A 19 23.46 7.41 -3.23
N ALA A 20 23.37 8.00 -2.04
CA ALA A 20 23.37 7.26 -0.76
C ALA A 20 22.22 6.23 -0.68
N LEU A 21 21.06 6.58 -1.22
CA LEU A 21 19.88 5.72 -1.31
C LEU A 21 20.02 4.60 -2.37
N ARG A 22 20.99 4.68 -3.28
CA ARG A 22 21.34 3.61 -4.23
C ARG A 22 22.39 2.68 -3.64
N SER A 23 23.33 3.22 -2.87
CA SER A 23 24.45 2.47 -2.28
C SER A 23 24.08 1.75 -0.97
N HIS A 24 23.17 2.30 -0.16
CA HIS A 24 22.70 1.66 1.08
C HIS A 24 21.65 0.58 0.83
N ALA A 25 22.06 -0.55 0.25
CA ALA A 25 21.27 -1.79 0.19
C ALA A 25 21.45 -2.69 1.45
N THR A 26 22.08 -2.18 2.51
CA THR A 26 22.60 -3.01 3.62
C THR A 26 22.27 -2.41 5.00
N GLY A 27 20.98 -2.30 5.29
CA GLY A 27 20.47 -2.29 6.66
C GLY A 27 19.52 -3.47 6.80
N ARG A 28 20.02 -4.63 7.26
CA ARG A 28 19.15 -5.73 7.65
C ARG A 28 18.91 -5.62 9.15
N CYS A 29 17.65 -5.54 9.54
CA CYS A 29 17.28 -5.84 10.91
C CYS A 29 17.47 -7.35 11.10
N ALA A 30 18.20 -7.76 12.14
CA ALA A 30 18.17 -9.14 12.55
C ALA A 30 16.72 -9.48 12.94
N SER A 31 16.13 -10.48 12.30
CA SER A 31 14.93 -11.12 12.83
C SER A 31 15.34 -11.91 14.07
N SER A 32 14.58 -11.80 15.15
CA SER A 32 14.78 -12.56 16.41
C SER A 32 14.39 -14.04 16.29
N SER A 33 14.32 -14.60 15.08
CA SER A 33 14.22 -16.05 14.87
C SER A 33 15.64 -16.57 14.65
N GLY A 34 16.10 -17.47 15.53
CA GLY A 34 17.46 -18.00 15.57
C GLY A 34 18.02 -18.53 14.24
N PRO A 35 19.33 -18.83 14.17
CA PRO A 35 19.97 -19.24 12.93
C PRO A 35 19.32 -20.49 12.37
N ALA A 36 18.68 -20.36 11.19
CA ALA A 36 18.29 -21.50 10.39
C ALA A 36 19.56 -22.27 10.00
N ARG A 37 19.60 -23.56 10.33
CA ARG A 37 20.72 -24.46 10.09
C ARG A 37 21.03 -24.58 8.59
N GLY A 38 22.32 -24.51 8.27
CA GLY A 38 22.96 -25.22 7.15
C GLY A 38 22.47 -24.90 5.74
N GLY A 39 23.09 -23.91 5.10
CA GLY A 39 23.04 -23.75 3.64
C GLY A 39 24.32 -23.07 3.15
N VAL A 40 25.03 -23.71 2.23
CA VAL A 40 26.26 -23.20 1.61
C VAL A 40 25.97 -21.87 0.93
N TRP A 41 26.69 -20.81 1.33
CA TRP A 41 26.53 -19.47 0.78
C TRP A 41 27.18 -19.41 -0.61
N GLY A 42 26.37 -19.46 -1.66
CA GLY A 42 26.84 -19.16 -3.02
C GLY A 42 27.36 -17.72 -3.13
N PHE A 43 28.30 -17.51 -4.05
CA PHE A 43 28.92 -16.22 -4.36
C PHE A 43 27.85 -15.15 -4.66
N PRO A 44 27.90 -13.94 -4.08
CA PRO A 44 26.84 -12.95 -4.25
C PRO A 44 26.79 -12.46 -5.70
N GLY A 45 25.75 -12.88 -6.42
CA GLY A 45 25.44 -12.32 -7.75
C GLY A 45 25.10 -10.83 -7.68
N SER A 46 25.35 -10.11 -8.77
CA SER A 46 24.96 -8.71 -8.92
C SER A 46 23.44 -8.57 -8.76
N ARG A 47 23.01 -7.89 -7.69
CA ARG A 47 21.58 -7.59 -7.49
C ARG A 47 21.21 -6.40 -8.35
N SER A 48 20.03 -6.46 -8.97
CA SER A 48 19.45 -5.33 -9.70
C SER A 48 19.30 -4.12 -8.78
N ALA A 49 19.45 -2.92 -9.35
CA ALA A 49 19.27 -1.64 -8.64
C ALA A 49 17.82 -1.39 -8.13
N ASP A 50 16.93 -2.35 -8.35
CA ASP A 50 15.52 -2.37 -7.93
C ASP A 50 15.30 -3.40 -6.79
N GLY A 51 16.31 -3.57 -5.92
CA GLY A 51 16.28 -4.48 -4.78
C GLY A 51 15.21 -4.13 -3.72
N PRO A 52 14.91 -5.08 -2.80
CA PRO A 52 13.96 -4.88 -1.70
C PRO A 52 14.46 -3.69 -0.86
N GLY A 53 13.53 -2.78 -0.55
CA GLY A 53 13.84 -1.53 0.13
C GLY A 53 14.69 -1.68 1.40
N THR A 54 15.42 -0.63 1.76
CA THR A 54 16.30 -0.61 2.93
C THR A 54 15.49 -0.38 4.20
N ARG A 55 15.64 -1.27 5.19
CA ARG A 55 14.93 -1.16 6.48
C ARG A 55 15.88 -0.65 7.57
N PHE A 56 15.36 0.28 8.37
CA PHE A 56 16.00 0.86 9.53
C PHE A 56 15.17 0.51 10.76
N CYS A 57 15.73 -0.26 11.68
CA CYS A 57 15.08 -0.58 12.98
C CYS A 57 15.72 0.16 14.15
N THR A 58 16.92 0.72 13.97
CA THR A 58 17.69 1.40 14.99
C THR A 58 18.19 2.75 14.47
N GLY A 59 18.46 3.68 15.39
CA GLY A 59 18.91 5.04 15.09
C GLY A 59 17.80 6.08 15.10
N ALA A 60 18.20 7.35 15.03
CA ALA A 60 17.28 8.48 15.13
C ALA A 60 16.38 8.55 13.89
N MET A 61 15.12 8.18 14.07
CA MET A 61 14.04 8.43 13.12
C MET A 61 13.29 9.66 13.61
N ARG A 62 13.37 10.78 12.87
CA ARG A 62 12.69 12.04 13.18
C ARG A 62 11.80 12.50 12.03
N ARG A 63 10.86 13.40 12.29
CA ARG A 63 9.92 13.97 11.32
C ARG A 63 9.77 15.45 11.62
N GLY A 64 9.77 16.29 10.60
CA GLY A 64 9.68 17.73 10.74
C GLY A 64 8.82 18.33 9.64
N GLY A 65 7.49 18.40 9.85
CA GLY A 65 6.54 19.04 8.94
C GLY A 65 6.47 18.38 7.55
N ARG A 66 7.43 18.67 6.68
CA ARG A 66 7.61 18.10 5.33
C ARG A 66 9.00 17.47 5.15
N THR A 67 9.60 17.01 6.23
CA THR A 67 10.89 16.30 6.21
C THR A 67 10.84 15.07 7.11
N VAL A 68 11.74 14.14 6.85
CA VAL A 68 12.02 12.96 7.67
C VAL A 68 13.53 12.84 7.88
N THR A 69 13.94 12.52 9.10
CA THR A 69 15.32 12.16 9.41
C THR A 69 15.41 10.65 9.46
N LEU A 70 16.32 10.09 8.66
CA LEU A 70 16.59 8.66 8.66
C LEU A 70 18.05 8.39 9.06
N PRO A 71 18.32 7.27 9.75
CA PRO A 71 19.68 6.89 10.08
C PRO A 71 20.56 6.83 8.82
N ARG A 72 21.77 7.41 8.89
CA ARG A 72 22.77 7.46 7.81
C ARG A 72 22.41 8.27 6.55
N LEU A 73 21.13 8.62 6.36
CA LEU A 73 20.67 9.39 5.20
C LEU A 73 20.40 10.86 5.54
N GLY A 74 20.35 11.20 6.82
CA GLY A 74 20.10 12.56 7.30
C GLY A 74 18.65 12.99 7.06
N VAL A 75 18.45 14.30 6.91
CA VAL A 75 17.13 14.92 6.70
C VAL A 75 16.77 14.89 5.21
N ILE A 76 15.66 14.27 4.86
CA ILE A 76 15.13 14.16 3.50
C ILE A 76 13.78 14.86 3.45
N ALA A 77 13.55 15.67 2.42
CA ALA A 77 12.25 16.28 2.20
C ALA A 77 11.19 15.24 1.80
N THR A 78 9.92 15.55 2.09
CA THR A 78 8.77 14.75 1.69
C THR A 78 7.81 15.60 0.85
N HIS A 79 7.17 14.97 -0.14
CA HIS A 79 6.16 15.65 -0.95
C HIS A 79 4.85 15.90 -0.18
N GLU A 80 4.61 15.14 0.88
CA GLU A 80 3.42 15.25 1.71
C GLU A 80 3.77 15.54 3.16
N SER A 81 2.79 16.03 3.91
CA SER A 81 2.96 16.47 5.30
C SER A 81 3.07 15.28 6.25
N THR A 82 4.10 15.27 7.09
CA THR A 82 4.31 14.30 8.17
C THR A 82 3.62 14.73 9.48
N ARG A 83 2.96 15.90 9.50
CA ARG A 83 2.34 16.50 10.70
C ARG A 83 1.38 15.56 11.44
N LYS A 84 0.57 14.76 10.72
CA LYS A 84 -0.37 13.84 11.36
C LYS A 84 0.34 12.80 12.24
N LEU A 85 1.45 12.26 11.76
CA LEU A 85 2.26 11.32 12.52
C LEU A 85 3.04 12.05 13.63
N ALA A 86 3.57 13.24 13.36
CA ALA A 86 4.26 14.06 14.34
C ALA A 86 3.38 14.35 15.57
N ARG A 87 2.16 14.85 15.36
CA ARG A 87 1.19 15.11 16.44
C ARG A 87 0.90 13.87 17.30
N ARG A 88 0.77 12.69 16.68
CA ARG A 88 0.53 11.47 17.45
C ARG A 88 1.70 11.09 18.35
N ILE A 89 2.93 11.27 17.86
CA ILE A 89 4.15 10.98 18.62
C ILE A 89 4.31 12.02 19.74
N GLU A 90 4.10 13.30 19.45
CA GLU A 90 4.16 14.41 20.42
C GLU A 90 3.14 14.21 21.55
N ASN A 91 1.93 13.75 21.22
CA ASN A 91 0.90 13.42 22.21
C ASN A 91 1.16 12.09 22.95
N GLY A 92 2.28 11.40 22.72
CA GLY A 92 2.58 10.10 23.34
C GLY A 92 1.76 8.92 22.82
N THR A 93 0.80 9.16 21.90
CA THR A 93 -0.09 8.13 21.33
C THR A 93 0.54 7.32 20.19
N ALA A 94 1.81 7.54 19.85
CA ALA A 94 2.47 6.76 18.80
C ALA A 94 3.98 6.62 19.00
N ARG A 95 4.50 5.45 18.63
CA ARG A 95 5.93 5.13 18.64
C ARG A 95 6.34 4.52 17.31
N ILE A 96 7.40 5.05 16.70
CA ILE A 96 7.98 4.46 15.48
C ILE A 96 8.83 3.24 15.86
N LEU A 97 8.54 2.11 15.22
CA LEU A 97 9.28 0.86 15.39
C LEU A 97 10.38 0.72 14.33
N SER A 98 10.06 1.01 13.07
CA SER A 98 11.04 0.92 11.98
C SER A 98 10.65 1.81 10.80
N ALA A 99 11.61 2.15 9.96
CA ALA A 99 11.41 2.84 8.69
C ALA A 99 11.92 1.98 7.54
N THR A 100 11.14 1.83 6.47
CA THR A 100 11.57 1.12 5.25
C THR A 100 11.55 2.07 4.08
N VAL A 101 12.70 2.31 3.46
CA VAL A 101 12.81 3.10 2.24
C VAL A 101 12.72 2.18 1.03
N SER A 102 11.72 2.40 0.19
CA SER A 102 11.45 1.59 -1.00
C SER A 102 11.34 2.48 -2.23
N ARG A 103 11.48 1.87 -3.42
CA ARG A 103 11.28 2.55 -4.69
C ARG A 103 10.05 1.97 -5.39
N THR A 104 9.18 2.84 -5.90
CA THR A 104 8.06 2.46 -6.76
C THR A 104 8.16 3.26 -8.05
N ALA A 105 8.59 2.58 -9.12
CA ALA A 105 8.95 3.20 -10.39
C ALA A 105 9.99 4.32 -10.23
N HIS A 106 9.56 5.57 -10.35
CA HIS A 106 10.43 6.76 -10.28
C HIS A 106 10.47 7.40 -8.89
N ARG A 107 9.55 7.05 -7.98
CA ARG A 107 9.45 7.69 -6.67
C ARG A 107 10.00 6.80 -5.57
N ARG A 108 10.76 7.40 -4.66
CA ARG A 108 11.15 6.76 -3.40
C ARG A 108 10.12 7.08 -2.34
N HIS A 109 9.89 6.11 -1.46
CA HIS A 109 8.96 6.24 -0.34
C HIS A 109 9.62 5.74 0.91
N VAL A 110 9.37 6.41 2.03
CA VAL A 110 9.62 5.87 3.36
C VAL A 110 8.30 5.35 3.92
N SER A 111 8.31 4.14 4.48
CA SER A 111 7.20 3.56 5.21
C SER A 111 7.62 3.36 6.66
N PHE A 112 7.05 4.14 7.58
CA PHE A 112 7.23 3.93 9.01
C PHE A 112 6.24 2.90 9.52
N THR A 113 6.73 1.84 10.16
CA THR A 113 5.92 0.96 11.00
C THR A 113 5.80 1.62 12.37
N VAL A 114 4.58 1.94 12.77
CA VAL A 114 4.29 2.74 13.97
C VAL A 114 3.30 1.99 14.83
N GLN A 115 3.61 1.84 16.11
CA GLN A 115 2.65 1.42 17.12
C GLN A 115 1.86 2.64 17.56
N VAL A 116 0.55 2.61 17.40
CA VAL A 116 -0.34 3.75 17.66
C VAL A 116 -1.35 3.34 18.70
N ASP A 117 -1.46 4.13 19.77
CA ASP A 117 -2.61 4.05 20.65
C ASP A 117 -3.76 4.77 19.96
N ARG A 118 -4.77 3.99 19.62
CA ARG A 118 -5.97 4.49 18.99
C ARG A 118 -7.11 4.43 19.99
N ALA A 119 -7.70 5.59 20.25
CA ALA A 119 -9.05 5.67 20.78
C ALA A 119 -9.99 5.08 19.72
N VAL A 120 -10.40 3.85 19.94
CA VAL A 120 -11.48 3.21 19.19
C VAL A 120 -12.76 3.52 19.96
N PRO A 121 -13.79 4.09 19.33
CA PRO A 121 -15.07 4.29 19.99
C PRO A 121 -15.60 2.98 20.55
N GLU A 122 -16.14 2.98 21.77
CA GLU A 122 -16.79 1.80 22.36
C GLU A 122 -18.01 1.34 21.54
N ARG A 123 -18.67 2.31 20.88
CA ARG A 123 -19.78 2.08 19.97
C ARG A 123 -19.58 2.86 18.69
N HIS A 124 -20.02 2.26 17.58
CA HIS A 124 -20.09 2.95 16.30
C HIS A 124 -21.02 4.17 16.37
N ALA A 125 -20.74 5.20 15.56
CA ALA A 125 -21.52 6.44 15.53
C ALA A 125 -22.99 6.25 15.10
N ARG A 126 -23.30 5.13 14.45
CA ARG A 126 -24.64 4.69 14.07
C ARG A 126 -24.81 3.24 14.52
N PRO A 127 -25.26 2.99 15.76
CA PRO A 127 -25.47 1.63 16.25
C PRO A 127 -26.60 0.94 15.49
N GLY A 128 -26.47 -0.36 15.26
CA GLY A 128 -27.44 -1.22 14.58
C GLY A 128 -27.39 -1.16 13.05
N SER A 129 -26.62 -0.26 12.44
CA SER A 129 -26.61 -0.12 10.99
C SER A 129 -25.79 -1.22 10.30
N VAL A 130 -26.31 -1.75 9.19
CA VAL A 130 -25.78 -2.94 8.52
C VAL A 130 -25.76 -2.75 7.01
N VAL A 131 -24.63 -3.03 6.38
CA VAL A 131 -24.53 -3.01 4.92
C VAL A 131 -23.97 -4.32 4.38
N GLY A 132 -24.69 -4.94 3.45
CA GLY A 132 -24.22 -6.07 2.66
C GLY A 132 -23.43 -5.57 1.46
N VAL A 133 -22.25 -6.13 1.22
CA VAL A 133 -21.32 -5.69 0.18
C VAL A 133 -21.03 -6.83 -0.79
N ASP A 134 -21.42 -6.63 -2.04
CA ASP A 134 -21.05 -7.46 -3.19
C ASP A 134 -19.91 -6.81 -3.99
N LEU A 135 -18.96 -7.61 -4.44
CA LEU A 135 -17.81 -7.18 -5.22
C LEU A 135 -17.92 -7.67 -6.66
N GLY A 136 -18.26 -6.74 -7.55
CA GLY A 136 -18.41 -7.01 -8.97
C GLY A 136 -17.15 -6.72 -9.80
N VAL A 137 -17.10 -7.34 -10.99
CA VAL A 137 -16.11 -6.95 -12.03
C VAL A 137 -16.57 -5.74 -12.86
N LYS A 138 -17.88 -5.47 -12.90
CA LYS A 138 -18.50 -4.36 -13.64
C LYS A 138 -18.53 -3.08 -12.79
N THR A 139 -19.10 -3.19 -11.60
CA THR A 139 -19.13 -2.17 -10.54
C THR A 139 -18.19 -2.66 -9.43
N LEU A 140 -17.33 -1.79 -8.89
CA LEU A 140 -16.30 -2.23 -7.94
C LEU A 140 -16.94 -2.80 -6.68
N LEU A 141 -18.00 -2.14 -6.22
CA LEU A 141 -18.70 -2.48 -5.01
C LEU A 141 -20.15 -2.08 -5.16
N THR A 142 -21.05 -3.01 -4.91
CA THR A 142 -22.47 -2.74 -4.70
C THR A 142 -22.78 -3.03 -3.25
N ALA A 143 -23.31 -2.04 -2.54
CA ALA A 143 -23.69 -2.14 -1.14
C ALA A 143 -25.21 -1.99 -1.01
N VAL A 144 -25.84 -2.83 -0.19
CA VAL A 144 -27.26 -2.71 0.16
C VAL A 144 -27.37 -2.59 1.66
N ASP A 145 -28.00 -1.51 2.13
CA ASP A 145 -28.20 -1.27 3.55
C ASP A 145 -29.46 -1.95 4.12
N GLU A 146 -29.62 -1.87 5.44
CA GLU A 146 -30.74 -2.48 6.18
C GLU A 146 -32.12 -1.96 5.75
N HIS A 147 -32.19 -0.82 5.05
CA HIS A 147 -33.42 -0.22 4.54
C HIS A 147 -33.65 -0.48 3.05
N GLY A 148 -32.80 -1.30 2.42
CA GLY A 148 -32.85 -1.58 0.97
C GLY A 148 -32.21 -0.48 0.10
N GLY A 149 -31.52 0.49 0.71
CA GLY A 149 -30.78 1.52 0.00
C GLY A 149 -29.57 0.95 -0.73
N VAL A 150 -29.48 1.19 -2.04
CA VAL A 150 -28.38 0.70 -2.88
C VAL A 150 -27.31 1.77 -3.03
N ILE A 151 -26.07 1.41 -2.71
CA ILE A 151 -24.87 2.23 -2.90
C ILE A 151 -23.99 1.53 -3.93
N GLU A 152 -23.95 2.08 -5.14
CA GLU A 152 -23.02 1.62 -6.17
C GLU A 152 -21.78 2.49 -6.19
N ILE A 153 -20.62 1.86 -6.00
CA ILE A 153 -19.34 2.51 -6.16
C ILE A 153 -18.72 1.98 -7.45
N ASP A 154 -18.69 2.85 -8.45
CA ASP A 154 -17.97 2.58 -9.69
C ASP A 154 -16.47 2.38 -9.38
N GLY A 155 -15.93 1.28 -9.87
CA GLY A 155 -14.49 1.09 -9.88
C GLY A 155 -13.85 2.18 -10.74
N PRO A 156 -12.62 2.60 -10.46
CA PRO A 156 -12.00 3.71 -11.19
C PRO A 156 -11.79 3.40 -12.68
N LYS A 157 -12.19 2.22 -13.18
CA LYS A 157 -11.96 1.67 -14.53
C LYS A 157 -10.52 1.98 -14.99
N ALA A 158 -9.60 2.12 -14.04
CA ALA A 158 -8.33 2.81 -14.23
C ALA A 158 -7.37 1.95 -15.03
N LEU A 159 -7.46 0.62 -14.87
CA LEU A 159 -6.80 -0.30 -15.78
C LEU A 159 -7.45 -0.23 -17.14
N ARG A 160 -8.78 -0.34 -17.29
CA ARG A 160 -9.44 -0.27 -18.63
C ARG A 160 -9.05 0.98 -19.42
N ALA A 161 -9.09 2.16 -18.79
CA ALA A 161 -8.61 3.41 -19.39
C ALA A 161 -7.08 3.42 -19.62
N GLY A 162 -6.33 2.80 -18.72
CA GLY A 162 -4.86 2.68 -18.79
C GLY A 162 -4.34 1.59 -19.73
N LEU A 163 -5.16 0.61 -20.14
CA LEU A 163 -4.74 -0.62 -20.82
C LEU A 163 -4.16 -0.33 -22.20
N ARG A 164 -4.81 0.53 -23.00
CA ARG A 164 -4.30 0.92 -24.32
C ARG A 164 -2.88 1.50 -24.21
N LYS A 165 -2.66 2.36 -23.21
CA LYS A 165 -1.36 2.97 -22.95
C LYS A 165 -0.36 1.96 -22.38
N LEU A 166 -0.77 1.05 -21.49
CA LEU A 166 0.06 -0.05 -21.00
C LEU A 166 0.52 -0.95 -22.14
N ALA A 167 -0.38 -1.36 -23.04
CA ALA A 167 -0.06 -2.20 -24.19
C ALA A 167 0.93 -1.50 -25.13
N ARG A 168 0.71 -0.21 -25.43
CA ARG A 168 1.62 0.59 -26.25
C ARG A 168 3.02 0.72 -25.62
N LEU A 169 3.09 1.02 -24.32
CA LEU A 169 4.36 1.12 -23.59
C LEU A 169 5.07 -0.22 -23.47
N GLY A 170 4.32 -1.31 -23.25
CA GLY A 170 4.84 -2.68 -23.21
C GLY A 170 5.42 -3.11 -24.55
N LYS A 171 4.70 -2.86 -25.66
CA LYS A 171 5.20 -3.11 -27.03
C LYS A 171 6.46 -2.29 -27.32
N ALA A 172 6.45 -1.01 -26.96
CA ALA A 172 7.61 -0.14 -27.12
C ALA A 172 8.82 -0.65 -26.33
N HIS A 173 8.64 -1.10 -25.08
CA HIS A 173 9.72 -1.69 -24.27
C HIS A 173 10.26 -2.99 -24.85
N SER A 174 9.37 -3.90 -25.26
CA SER A 174 9.73 -5.21 -25.82
C SER A 174 10.61 -5.08 -27.07
N ARG A 175 10.28 -4.12 -27.95
CA ARG A 175 11.03 -3.82 -29.19
C ARG A 175 12.41 -3.19 -28.98
N LYS A 176 12.79 -2.75 -27.77
CA LYS A 176 14.10 -2.16 -27.53
C LYS A 176 15.14 -3.24 -27.22
N GLN A 177 16.36 -3.07 -27.73
CA GLN A 177 17.49 -3.97 -27.48
C GLN A 177 17.73 -4.14 -25.97
N ARG A 178 17.90 -5.39 -25.52
CA ARG A 178 18.26 -5.71 -24.13
C ARG A 178 19.56 -5.01 -23.75
N GLY A 179 19.65 -4.51 -22.51
CA GLY A 179 20.81 -3.74 -22.02
C GLY A 179 20.90 -2.28 -22.49
N SER A 180 20.21 -1.88 -23.57
CA SER A 180 20.31 -0.51 -24.07
C SER A 180 19.72 0.54 -23.12
N SER A 181 20.31 1.75 -23.13
CA SER A 181 19.79 2.91 -22.40
C SER A 181 18.34 3.26 -22.79
N ASN A 182 18.00 3.06 -24.06
CA ASN A 182 16.65 3.25 -24.58
C ASN A 182 15.64 2.24 -24.02
N ARG A 183 16.05 0.98 -23.81
CA ARG A 183 15.20 -0.01 -23.13
C ARG A 183 14.97 0.35 -21.67
N ALA A 184 16.00 0.84 -20.97
CA ALA A 184 15.87 1.32 -19.59
C ALA A 184 14.89 2.50 -19.48
N LYS A 185 15.00 3.50 -20.39
CA LYS A 185 14.05 4.61 -20.49
C LYS A 185 12.62 4.11 -20.73
N ALA A 186 12.42 3.15 -21.63
CA ALA A 186 11.11 2.57 -21.92
C ALA A 186 10.55 1.79 -20.72
N ALA A 187 11.37 0.99 -20.03
CA ALA A 187 11.00 0.28 -18.81
C ALA A 187 10.54 1.26 -17.72
N ALA A 188 11.27 2.35 -17.52
CA ALA A 188 10.90 3.38 -16.55
C ALA A 188 9.57 4.07 -16.89
N ARG A 189 9.25 4.29 -18.18
CA ARG A 189 7.94 4.83 -18.59
C ARG A 189 6.81 3.82 -18.34
N LEU A 190 7.04 2.55 -18.63
CA LEU A 190 6.09 1.47 -18.36
C LEU A 190 5.82 1.32 -16.86
N ALA A 191 6.88 1.25 -16.04
CA ALA A 191 6.78 1.16 -14.58
C ALA A 191 6.02 2.35 -13.98
N ARG A 192 6.27 3.58 -14.47
CA ARG A 192 5.54 4.79 -14.07
C ARG A 192 4.04 4.67 -14.30
N HIS A 193 3.66 4.13 -15.45
CA HIS A 193 2.25 3.96 -15.79
C HIS A 193 1.58 2.85 -14.97
N HIS A 194 2.27 1.73 -14.72
CA HIS A 194 1.79 0.71 -13.77
C HIS A 194 1.59 1.28 -12.36
N ALA A 195 2.55 2.05 -11.85
CA ALA A 195 2.46 2.67 -10.53
C ALA A 195 1.26 3.63 -10.43
N ARG A 196 0.97 4.40 -11.49
CA ARG A 196 -0.20 5.28 -11.55
C ARG A 196 -1.51 4.49 -11.48
N VAL A 197 -1.65 3.43 -12.27
CA VAL A 197 -2.85 2.58 -12.26
C VAL A 197 -3.06 1.96 -10.88
N ALA A 198 -1.99 1.44 -10.26
CA ALA A 198 -2.06 0.87 -8.91
C ALA A 198 -2.46 1.91 -7.85
N ALA A 199 -1.96 3.14 -7.93
CA ALA A 199 -2.30 4.22 -7.02
C ALA A 199 -3.77 4.65 -7.15
N LEU A 200 -4.28 4.78 -8.38
CA LEU A 200 -5.70 5.10 -8.63
C LEU A 200 -6.63 4.03 -8.08
N ARG A 201 -6.30 2.75 -8.30
CA ARG A 201 -7.03 1.62 -7.73
C ARG A 201 -7.03 1.68 -6.20
N ALA A 202 -5.86 1.85 -5.58
CA ALA A 202 -5.75 1.93 -4.13
C ALA A 202 -6.56 3.09 -3.54
N ASP A 203 -6.54 4.27 -4.17
CA ASP A 203 -7.31 5.45 -3.74
C ASP A 203 -8.82 5.17 -3.74
N ALA A 204 -9.35 4.61 -4.84
CA ALA A 204 -10.77 4.27 -4.93
C ALA A 204 -11.19 3.27 -3.84
N LEU A 205 -10.41 2.20 -3.64
CA LEU A 205 -10.68 1.19 -2.60
C LEU A 205 -10.62 1.81 -1.19
N HIS A 206 -9.64 2.67 -0.94
CA HIS A 206 -9.55 3.36 0.35
C HIS A 206 -10.74 4.29 0.57
N LYS A 207 -11.21 5.03 -0.43
CA LYS A 207 -12.39 5.89 -0.30
C LYS A 207 -13.65 5.07 -0.03
N ALA A 208 -13.90 4.04 -0.84
CA ALA A 208 -15.05 3.15 -0.70
C ALA A 208 -15.13 2.51 0.70
N THR A 209 -14.06 1.83 1.13
CA THR A 209 -14.03 1.14 2.42
C THR A 209 -14.05 2.10 3.61
N THR A 210 -13.53 3.33 3.47
CA THR A 210 -13.67 4.35 4.54
C THR A 210 -15.10 4.86 4.63
N HIS A 211 -15.75 5.08 3.49
CA HIS A 211 -17.12 5.55 3.44
C HIS A 211 -18.07 4.55 4.13
N LEU A 212 -17.96 3.27 3.80
CA LEU A 212 -18.78 2.22 4.41
C LEU A 212 -18.50 2.08 5.91
N ALA A 213 -17.23 1.96 6.30
CA ALA A 213 -16.86 1.74 7.70
C ALA A 213 -17.16 2.94 8.63
N ALA A 214 -17.39 4.13 8.08
CA ALA A 214 -17.79 5.31 8.86
C ALA A 214 -19.32 5.45 8.99
N ARG A 215 -20.08 4.81 8.10
CA ARG A 215 -21.55 4.93 8.03
C ARG A 215 -22.27 3.71 8.61
N TYR A 216 -21.67 2.54 8.51
CA TYR A 216 -22.27 1.28 8.92
C TYR A 216 -21.46 0.61 10.02
N GLU A 217 -22.13 0.23 11.11
CA GLU A 217 -21.49 -0.51 12.20
C GLU A 217 -21.06 -1.90 11.74
N THR A 218 -21.97 -2.62 11.08
CA THR A 218 -21.69 -3.94 10.53
C THR A 218 -21.56 -3.87 9.02
N VAL A 219 -20.39 -4.21 8.50
CA VAL A 219 -20.18 -4.40 7.07
C VAL A 219 -20.11 -5.90 6.81
N VAL A 220 -21.00 -6.43 5.98
CA VAL A 220 -21.01 -7.84 5.57
C VAL A 220 -20.36 -7.94 4.21
N VAL A 221 -19.35 -8.78 4.04
CA VAL A 221 -18.68 -9.06 2.77
C VAL A 221 -18.73 -10.55 2.47
N GLU A 222 -18.84 -10.93 1.20
CA GLU A 222 -18.77 -12.35 0.81
C GLU A 222 -17.35 -12.93 0.97
N ASP A 223 -17.26 -14.22 1.32
CA ASP A 223 -16.00 -14.98 1.30
C ASP A 223 -15.63 -15.41 -0.13
N LEU A 224 -15.25 -14.45 -0.95
CA LEU A 224 -14.80 -14.76 -2.31
C LEU A 224 -13.49 -15.54 -2.27
N ASN A 225 -13.44 -16.68 -2.96
CA ASN A 225 -12.19 -17.39 -3.26
C ASN A 225 -11.38 -16.62 -4.31
N VAL A 226 -10.83 -15.46 -3.91
CA VAL A 226 -10.06 -14.56 -4.79
C VAL A 226 -8.87 -15.30 -5.40
N THR A 227 -8.25 -16.22 -4.66
CA THR A 227 -7.13 -17.04 -5.16
C THR A 227 -7.57 -17.91 -6.35
N GLY A 228 -8.69 -18.62 -6.23
CA GLY A 228 -9.27 -19.40 -7.31
C GLY A 228 -9.71 -18.53 -8.50
N MET A 229 -10.31 -17.37 -8.24
CA MET A 229 -10.72 -16.45 -9.29
C MET A 229 -9.53 -15.87 -10.07
N VAL A 230 -8.40 -15.61 -9.37
CA VAL A 230 -7.16 -15.12 -10.00
C VAL A 230 -6.42 -16.25 -10.74
N ALA A 231 -6.60 -17.51 -10.36
CA ALA A 231 -6.09 -18.64 -11.13
C ALA A 231 -6.83 -18.81 -12.48
N ASN A 232 -8.10 -18.39 -12.57
CA ASN A 232 -8.83 -18.40 -13.83
C ASN A 232 -8.36 -17.28 -14.77
N ARG A 233 -7.63 -17.63 -15.84
CA ARG A 233 -7.04 -16.67 -16.79
C ARG A 233 -8.05 -15.70 -17.44
N ARG A 234 -9.33 -16.08 -17.56
CA ARG A 234 -10.38 -15.21 -18.13
C ARG A 234 -10.81 -14.12 -17.15
N LEU A 235 -10.83 -14.41 -15.85
CA LEU A 235 -11.29 -13.50 -14.79
C LEU A 235 -10.13 -12.79 -14.07
N ALA A 236 -8.94 -13.37 -14.06
CA ALA A 236 -7.78 -12.92 -13.29
C ALA A 236 -7.50 -11.42 -13.43
N ARG A 237 -7.55 -10.91 -14.65
CA ARG A 237 -7.30 -9.48 -14.92
C ARG A 237 -8.37 -8.59 -14.30
N ALA A 238 -9.64 -8.95 -14.46
CA ALA A 238 -10.76 -8.16 -13.95
C ALA A 238 -10.78 -8.17 -12.42
N VAL A 239 -10.59 -9.34 -11.81
CA VAL A 239 -10.50 -9.52 -10.35
C VAL A 239 -9.32 -8.76 -9.76
N ALA A 240 -8.15 -8.85 -10.42
CA ALA A 240 -6.99 -8.08 -10.00
C ALA A 240 -7.21 -6.57 -10.14
N ASP A 241 -7.90 -6.11 -11.19
CA ASP A 241 -8.21 -4.69 -11.37
C ASP A 241 -9.09 -4.13 -10.26
N GLN A 242 -10.07 -4.89 -9.82
CA GLN A 242 -10.96 -4.48 -8.73
C GLN A 242 -10.29 -4.62 -7.35
N GLY A 243 -9.34 -5.54 -7.20
CA GLY A 243 -8.57 -5.66 -5.97
C GLY A 243 -9.36 -6.24 -4.80
N PHE A 244 -10.17 -7.27 -5.04
CA PHE A 244 -11.09 -7.87 -4.06
C PHE A 244 -10.42 -8.21 -2.72
N GLY A 245 -9.25 -8.86 -2.74
CA GLY A 245 -8.52 -9.17 -1.50
C GLY A 245 -8.09 -7.93 -0.70
N ALA A 246 -7.89 -6.80 -1.38
CA ALA A 246 -7.59 -5.54 -0.71
C ALA A 246 -8.82 -4.91 -0.06
N VAL A 247 -10.03 -5.09 -0.62
CA VAL A 247 -11.28 -4.60 -0.02
C VAL A 247 -11.51 -5.26 1.33
N ARG A 248 -11.53 -6.59 1.39
CA ARG A 248 -11.73 -7.34 2.64
C ARG A 248 -10.75 -6.88 3.73
N ARG A 249 -9.45 -6.90 3.42
CA ARG A 249 -8.39 -6.46 4.33
C ARG A 249 -8.58 -5.03 4.80
N MET A 250 -9.02 -4.12 3.91
CA MET A 250 -9.25 -2.73 4.26
C MET A 250 -10.48 -2.52 5.13
N SER A 251 -11.58 -3.20 4.80
CA SER A 251 -12.81 -3.16 5.61
C SER A 251 -12.54 -3.67 7.01
N GLU A 252 -11.79 -4.76 7.16
CA GLU A 252 -11.47 -5.37 8.46
C GLU A 252 -10.84 -4.37 9.45
N TYR A 253 -9.74 -3.70 9.06
CA TYR A 253 -9.12 -2.74 9.98
C TYR A 253 -9.94 -1.45 10.13
N LYS A 254 -10.72 -1.04 9.12
CA LYS A 254 -11.46 0.23 9.16
C LYS A 254 -12.75 0.15 9.95
N THR A 255 -13.48 -0.96 9.88
CA THR A 255 -14.67 -1.16 10.72
C THR A 255 -14.26 -1.20 12.18
N GLY A 256 -13.22 -1.98 12.52
CA GLY A 256 -12.66 -2.01 13.87
C GLY A 256 -12.16 -0.65 14.35
N TRP A 257 -11.65 0.21 13.46
CA TRP A 257 -11.26 1.58 13.83
C TRP A 257 -12.40 2.54 14.15
N ASN A 258 -13.63 2.23 13.72
CA ASN A 258 -14.82 3.04 13.97
C ASN A 258 -15.73 2.42 15.05
N GLY A 259 -15.28 1.38 15.76
CA GLY A 259 -16.10 0.68 16.76
C GLY A 259 -17.18 -0.22 16.14
N GLY A 260 -17.01 -0.59 14.87
CA GLY A 260 -17.85 -1.55 14.16
C GLY A 260 -17.14 -2.87 13.91
N ARG A 261 -17.75 -3.73 13.10
CA ARG A 261 -17.23 -5.06 12.76
C ARG A 261 -17.39 -5.40 11.29
N LEU A 262 -16.50 -6.26 10.80
CA LEU A 262 -16.64 -6.92 9.50
C LEU A 262 -17.21 -8.32 9.74
N VAL A 263 -18.27 -8.68 9.03
CA VAL A 263 -18.81 -10.05 8.97
C VAL A 263 -18.49 -10.61 7.59
N VAL A 264 -18.02 -11.86 7.56
CA VAL A 264 -17.77 -12.57 6.30
C VAL A 264 -18.91 -13.57 6.09
N ALA A 265 -19.72 -13.35 5.07
CA ALA A 265 -20.77 -14.28 4.66
C ALA A 265 -20.16 -15.45 3.88
N ARG A 266 -20.58 -16.67 4.21
CA ARG A 266 -20.16 -17.90 3.55
C ARG A 266 -21.12 -18.30 2.44
#